data_AF-A0A9D4PG53-F1
#
_entry.id   AF-A0A9D4PG53-F1
#
_cell.length_a   1.000
_cell.length_b   1.000
_cell.length_c   1.000
_cell.angle_alpha   90.00
_cell.angle_beta   90.00
_cell.angle_gamma   90.00
#
_symmetry.space_group_name_H-M   'P 1'
#
loop_
_entity.id
_entity.type
_entity.pdbx_description
1 polymer ?
#
loop_
_entity_poly.entity_id
_entity_poly.type
_entity_poly.pdbx_seq_one_letter_code
_entity_poly.pdbx_strand_id
1 'polypeptide(L)'
;MNTKPTPEAAGAGDVVNTETGARPRRAAPLSLRAKENYEANREKYCTELDAAWRRVEHGMRELSATDKKDVQTAKRTLRDCFEQYKDVFARYEAFLVKTNCPESRQELDQRKQIEEERRVLVTGILWERSEDLGVRDETPSRRSFSVHSTRSSSSRLTSSSTISLAAVQARAEAEAAKTRAHFGREEAAMKL
;
A
#
# COMPACT_ATOMS: atom_id res chain seq x y z
N MET A 1 0.79 76.34 20.13
CA MET A 1 1.79 76.29 19.05
C MET A 1 2.16 74.82 18.89
N ASN A 2 1.44 73.98 18.14
CA ASN A 2 1.27 73.88 16.67
C ASN A 2 2.59 73.83 15.88
N THR A 3 3.07 72.61 15.59
CA THR A 3 3.63 72.17 14.29
C THR A 3 3.66 70.63 14.19
N LYS A 4 2.75 70.07 13.38
CA LYS A 4 3.00 68.90 12.47
C LYS A 4 3.36 69.50 11.08
N PRO A 5 3.78 68.76 10.01
CA PRO A 5 3.80 67.31 9.70
C PRO A 5 5.19 66.85 9.13
N THR A 6 5.48 65.66 8.56
CA THR A 6 5.01 65.00 7.30
C THR A 6 5.74 63.62 7.15
N PRO A 7 5.26 62.67 6.33
CA PRO A 7 5.53 61.22 6.39
C PRO A 7 6.43 60.68 5.25
N GLU A 8 6.96 59.46 5.43
CA GLU A 8 7.52 58.57 4.39
C GLU A 8 7.54 57.15 5.01
N ALA A 9 7.28 56.03 4.36
CA ALA A 9 6.74 55.72 3.04
C ALA A 9 6.15 54.30 3.17
N ALA A 10 4.97 54.07 2.59
CA ALA A 10 4.43 52.75 2.36
C ALA A 10 4.95 52.22 1.01
N GLY A 11 5.33 50.95 0.97
CA GLY A 11 5.71 50.23 -0.25
C GLY A 11 6.23 48.84 0.13
N ALA A 12 5.33 47.89 0.36
CA ALA A 12 4.87 46.93 -0.65
C ALA A 12 5.92 45.84 -0.94
N GLY A 13 5.71 44.69 -0.31
CA GLY A 13 6.48 43.47 -0.49
C GLY A 13 5.81 42.30 0.20
N ASP A 14 4.48 42.25 0.07
CA ASP A 14 3.63 41.12 0.44
C ASP A 14 3.98 39.97 -0.51
N VAL A 15 4.76 39.01 -0.04
CA VAL A 15 4.70 37.64 -0.59
C VAL A 15 3.88 36.85 0.41
N VAL A 16 2.56 37.01 0.25
CA VAL A 16 1.53 36.16 0.82
C VAL A 16 1.81 34.74 0.37
N ASN A 17 2.47 33.97 1.24
CA ASN A 17 2.48 32.52 1.12
C ASN A 17 1.17 32.01 1.74
N THR A 18 0.09 32.06 0.96
CA THR A 18 -1.18 31.39 1.26
C THR A 18 -1.03 29.90 1.04
N GLU A 19 -0.35 29.23 1.97
CA GLU A 19 -0.52 27.81 2.20
C GLU A 19 -1.14 27.65 3.59
N THR A 20 -2.48 27.65 3.63
CA THR A 20 -3.31 27.02 4.68
C THR A 20 -2.69 26.94 6.07
N GLY A 21 -2.41 28.11 6.66
CA GLY A 21 -1.97 28.26 8.05
C GLY A 21 -3.12 28.04 9.03
N ALA A 22 -3.71 26.84 9.06
CA ALA A 22 -4.62 26.47 10.13
C ALA A 22 -3.80 26.33 11.42
N ARG A 23 -3.83 27.36 12.28
CA ARG A 23 -3.21 27.30 13.60
C ARG A 23 -3.66 26.00 14.30
N PRO A 24 -2.73 25.18 14.83
CA PRO A 24 -3.07 23.96 15.53
C PRO A 24 -4.10 24.25 16.62
N ARG A 25 -5.26 23.58 16.53
CA ARG A 25 -6.35 23.78 17.49
C ARG A 25 -5.85 23.36 18.87
N ARG A 26 -5.88 24.29 19.84
CA ARG A 26 -5.39 24.04 21.20
C ARG A 26 -6.15 22.85 21.80
N ALA A 27 -5.42 21.93 22.43
CA ALA A 27 -6.04 20.81 23.12
C ALA A 27 -6.87 21.34 24.29
N ALA A 28 -8.17 20.99 24.32
CA ALA A 28 -9.08 21.43 25.36
C ALA A 28 -9.42 20.25 26.27
N PRO A 29 -9.36 20.41 27.61
CA PRO A 29 -9.83 19.37 28.52
C PRO A 29 -11.33 19.15 28.33
N LEU A 30 -11.75 17.88 28.28
CA LEU A 30 -13.15 17.50 28.11
C LEU A 30 -13.96 17.79 29.39
N SER A 31 -15.18 18.32 29.21
CA SER A 31 -16.18 18.39 30.29
C SER A 31 -16.62 16.97 30.69
N LEU A 32 -17.23 16.80 31.86
CA LEU A 32 -17.59 15.48 32.39
C LEU A 32 -18.53 14.71 31.43
N ARG A 33 -19.57 15.36 30.91
CA ARG A 33 -20.44 14.79 29.85
C ARG A 33 -19.70 14.51 28.54
N ALA A 34 -18.70 15.32 28.19
CA ALA A 34 -17.91 15.10 26.99
C ALA A 34 -16.94 13.91 27.15
N LYS A 35 -16.46 13.63 28.37
CA LYS A 35 -15.68 12.45 28.69
C LYS A 35 -16.51 11.17 28.61
N GLU A 36 -17.70 11.15 29.19
CA GLU A 36 -18.62 10.00 29.09
C GLU A 36 -18.95 9.68 27.62
N ASN A 37 -19.26 10.71 26.83
CA ASN A 37 -19.51 10.53 25.40
C ASN A 37 -18.26 10.09 24.64
N TYR A 38 -17.07 10.57 25.03
CA TYR A 38 -15.82 10.12 24.44
C TYR A 38 -15.60 8.63 24.69
N GLU A 39 -15.74 8.19 25.93
CA GLU A 39 -15.55 6.80 26.35
C GLU A 39 -16.55 5.87 25.66
N ALA A 40 -17.83 6.24 25.59
CA ALA A 40 -18.86 5.47 24.90
C ALA A 40 -18.56 5.31 23.39
N ASN A 41 -18.14 6.39 22.72
CA ASN A 41 -17.78 6.31 21.30
C ASN A 41 -16.50 5.51 21.08
N ARG A 42 -15.49 5.70 21.94
CA ARG A 42 -14.25 4.92 21.94
C ARG A 42 -14.55 3.43 22.05
N GLU A 43 -15.35 3.01 23.03
CA GLU A 43 -15.72 1.61 23.22
C GLU A 43 -16.46 1.04 22.00
N LYS A 44 -17.39 1.81 21.45
CA LYS A 44 -18.10 1.44 20.22
C LYS A 44 -17.14 1.20 19.05
N TYR A 45 -16.25 2.15 18.76
CA TYR A 45 -15.28 2.00 17.67
C TYR A 45 -14.29 0.87 17.92
N CYS A 46 -13.84 0.67 19.16
CA CYS A 46 -12.97 -0.45 19.51
C CYS A 46 -13.67 -1.79 19.23
N THR A 47 -14.95 -1.91 19.62
CA THR A 47 -15.75 -3.12 19.38
C THR A 47 -15.96 -3.37 17.88
N GLU A 48 -16.27 -2.32 17.11
CA GLU A 48 -16.42 -2.41 15.65
C GLU A 48 -15.09 -2.81 14.98
N LEU A 49 -13.97 -2.23 15.41
CA LEU A 49 -12.63 -2.55 14.90
C LEU A 49 -12.24 -3.99 15.21
N ASP A 50 -12.48 -4.47 16.42
CA ASP A 50 -12.17 -5.85 16.80
C ASP A 50 -13.04 -6.84 16.01
N ALA A 51 -14.32 -6.54 15.82
CA ALA A 51 -15.20 -7.36 14.99
C ALA A 51 -14.78 -7.38 13.51
N ALA A 52 -14.35 -6.24 12.96
CA ALA A 52 -13.82 -6.16 11.61
C ALA A 52 -12.48 -6.90 11.48
N TRP A 53 -11.58 -6.75 12.45
CA TRP A 53 -10.29 -7.43 12.46
C TRP A 53 -10.42 -8.95 12.56
N ARG A 54 -11.34 -9.47 13.40
CA ARG A 54 -11.62 -10.93 13.45
C ARG A 54 -12.06 -11.48 12.09
N ARG A 55 -12.78 -10.70 11.29
CA ARG A 55 -13.15 -11.09 9.91
C ARG A 55 -11.93 -11.12 8.99
N VAL A 56 -11.01 -10.18 9.13
CA VAL A 56 -9.71 -10.21 8.43
C VAL A 56 -8.90 -11.44 8.83
N GLU A 57 -8.77 -11.73 10.14
CA GLU A 57 -8.09 -12.93 10.64
C GLU A 57 -8.72 -14.23 10.16
N HIS A 58 -10.05 -14.25 10.05
CA HIS A 58 -10.73 -15.37 9.44
C HIS A 58 -10.37 -15.50 7.95
N GLY A 59 -10.43 -14.42 7.17
CA GLY A 59 -10.03 -14.42 5.77
C GLY A 59 -8.57 -14.80 5.53
N MET A 60 -7.65 -14.40 6.43
CA MET A 60 -6.23 -14.82 6.37
C MET A 60 -6.08 -16.33 6.60
N ARG A 61 -6.83 -16.89 7.55
CA ARG A 61 -6.85 -18.34 7.81
C ARG A 61 -7.49 -19.11 6.66
N GLU A 62 -8.61 -18.63 6.13
CA GLU A 62 -9.25 -19.24 4.96
C GLU A 62 -8.33 -19.24 3.76
N LEU A 63 -7.72 -18.09 3.42
CA LEU A 63 -6.77 -18.00 2.32
C LEU A 63 -5.58 -18.96 2.51
N SER A 64 -5.16 -19.20 3.76
CA SER A 64 -4.09 -20.14 4.06
C SER A 64 -4.50 -21.60 3.88
N ALA A 65 -5.78 -21.92 4.06
CA ALA A 65 -6.34 -23.27 3.90
C ALA A 65 -6.92 -23.53 2.50
N THR A 66 -7.07 -22.48 1.68
CA THR A 66 -7.76 -22.56 0.38
C THR A 66 -6.88 -23.21 -0.69
N ASP A 67 -7.46 -24.12 -1.47
CA ASP A 67 -6.83 -24.71 -2.65
C ASP A 67 -6.57 -23.69 -3.76
N LYS A 68 -5.61 -23.99 -4.64
CA LYS A 68 -5.20 -23.08 -5.73
C LYS A 68 -6.34 -22.64 -6.66
N LYS A 69 -7.40 -23.44 -6.79
CA LYS A 69 -8.53 -23.14 -7.68
C LYS A 69 -9.37 -21.97 -7.18
N ASP A 70 -9.45 -21.79 -5.85
CA ASP A 70 -10.30 -20.78 -5.21
C ASP A 70 -9.51 -19.65 -4.55
N VAL A 71 -8.18 -19.70 -4.63
CA VAL A 71 -7.26 -18.72 -4.04
C VAL A 71 -7.56 -17.27 -4.43
N GLN A 72 -8.00 -17.03 -5.67
CA GLN A 72 -8.32 -15.67 -6.14
C GLN A 72 -9.58 -15.13 -5.48
N THR A 73 -10.57 -16.00 -5.27
CA THR A 73 -11.79 -15.68 -4.53
C THR A 73 -11.45 -15.39 -3.07
N ALA A 74 -10.67 -16.26 -2.41
CA ALA A 74 -10.24 -16.05 -1.03
C ALA A 74 -9.41 -14.76 -0.87
N LYS A 75 -8.53 -14.43 -1.83
CA LYS A 75 -7.80 -13.15 -1.85
C LYS A 75 -8.73 -11.95 -1.96
N ARG A 76 -9.75 -12.02 -2.81
CA ARG A 76 -10.74 -10.95 -2.95
C ARG A 76 -11.50 -10.76 -1.62
N THR A 77 -11.99 -11.84 -1.03
CA THR A 77 -12.67 -11.81 0.27
C THR A 77 -11.79 -11.17 1.35
N LEU A 78 -10.51 -11.55 1.44
CA LEU A 78 -9.58 -10.96 2.41
C LEU A 78 -9.40 -9.45 2.18
N ARG A 79 -9.25 -9.00 0.93
CA ARG A 79 -9.17 -7.57 0.60
C ARG A 79 -10.45 -6.84 1.02
N ASP A 80 -11.61 -7.39 0.69
CA ASP A 80 -12.89 -6.77 1.03
C ASP A 80 -13.09 -6.66 2.55
N CYS A 81 -12.70 -7.69 3.32
CA CYS A 81 -12.68 -7.62 4.78
C CYS A 81 -11.71 -6.56 5.31
N PHE A 82 -10.53 -6.44 4.70
CA PHE A 82 -9.53 -5.46 5.13
C PHE A 82 -9.94 -4.02 4.79
N GLU A 83 -10.58 -3.78 3.65
CA GLU A 83 -11.14 -2.46 3.32
C GLU A 83 -12.27 -2.06 4.28
N GLN A 84 -13.16 -2.98 4.64
CA GLN A 84 -14.18 -2.72 5.67
C GLN A 84 -13.56 -2.35 7.02
N TYR A 85 -12.46 -3.01 7.39
CA TYR A 85 -11.72 -2.69 8.60
C TYR A 85 -11.10 -1.27 8.52
N LYS A 86 -10.48 -0.91 7.38
CA LYS A 86 -9.94 0.44 7.12
C LYS A 86 -11.02 1.52 7.18
N ASP A 87 -12.23 1.24 6.69
CA ASP A 87 -13.35 2.17 6.77
C ASP A 87 -13.78 2.45 8.22
N VAL A 88 -13.79 1.42 9.08
CA VAL A 88 -14.04 1.61 10.52
C VAL A 88 -12.90 2.41 11.14
N PHE A 89 -11.65 2.10 10.80
CA PHE A 89 -10.48 2.81 11.30
C PHE A 89 -10.50 4.29 10.93
N ALA A 90 -10.79 4.63 9.67
CA ALA A 90 -10.87 6.00 9.20
C ALA A 90 -11.96 6.81 9.93
N ARG A 91 -13.12 6.19 10.20
CA ARG A 91 -14.18 6.82 11.02
C ARG A 91 -13.72 7.06 12.46
N TYR A 92 -12.98 6.11 13.04
CA TYR A 92 -12.43 6.27 14.38
C TYR A 92 -11.35 7.35 14.44
N GLU A 93 -10.44 7.37 13.46
CA GLU A 93 -9.39 8.38 13.32
C GLU A 93 -10.01 9.79 13.23
N ALA A 94 -11.02 9.96 12.37
CA ALA A 94 -11.74 11.22 12.24
C ALA A 94 -12.39 11.66 13.57
N PHE A 95 -12.93 10.73 14.34
CA PHE A 95 -13.47 11.00 15.67
C PHE A 95 -12.39 11.47 16.67
N LEU A 96 -11.23 10.80 16.71
CA LEU A 96 -10.12 11.16 17.59
C LEU A 96 -9.54 12.54 17.21
N VAL A 97 -9.32 12.80 15.93
CA VAL A 97 -8.85 14.09 15.41
C VAL A 97 -9.85 15.21 15.73
N LYS A 98 -11.15 14.94 15.61
CA LYS A 98 -12.21 15.92 15.94
C LYS A 98 -12.25 16.24 17.42
N THR A 99 -12.07 15.24 18.29
CA THR A 99 -12.09 15.39 19.74
C THR A 99 -10.91 16.23 20.23
N ASN A 100 -9.71 16.00 19.69
CA ASN A 100 -8.52 16.83 19.88
C ASN A 100 -8.21 17.13 21.37
N CYS A 101 -8.39 16.14 22.24
CA CYS A 101 -7.90 16.16 23.62
C CYS A 101 -6.58 15.36 23.74
N PRO A 102 -5.79 15.54 24.82
CA PRO A 102 -4.55 14.80 25.02
C PRO A 102 -4.73 13.27 24.92
N GLU A 103 -5.80 12.74 25.51
CA GLU A 103 -6.13 11.31 25.50
C GLU A 103 -6.39 10.82 24.07
N SER A 104 -7.18 11.58 23.29
CA SER A 104 -7.47 11.23 21.89
C SER A 104 -6.24 11.27 20.99
N ARG A 105 -5.25 12.13 21.27
CA ARG A 105 -4.00 12.20 20.51
C ARG A 105 -3.10 11.00 20.80
N GLN A 106 -2.94 10.67 22.09
CA GLN A 106 -2.19 9.48 22.48
C GLN A 106 -2.81 8.21 21.88
N GLU A 107 -4.14 8.11 21.93
CA GLU A 107 -4.84 6.98 21.34
C GLU A 107 -4.72 6.94 19.81
N LEU A 108 -4.77 8.09 19.13
CA LEU A 108 -4.53 8.20 17.69
C LEU A 108 -3.17 7.63 17.29
N ASP A 109 -2.12 8.01 18.01
CA ASP A 109 -0.75 7.56 17.71
C ASP A 109 -0.62 6.04 17.89
N GLN A 110 -1.14 5.49 18.99
CA GLN A 110 -1.16 4.05 19.22
C GLN A 110 -1.94 3.31 18.14
N ARG A 111 -3.09 3.84 17.74
CA ARG A 111 -3.95 3.23 16.73
C ARG A 111 -3.31 3.25 15.34
N LYS A 112 -2.59 4.32 14.98
CA LYS A 112 -1.84 4.38 13.72
C LYS A 112 -0.71 3.37 13.66
N GLN A 113 0.00 3.15 14.77
CA GLN A 113 1.03 2.12 14.82
C GLN A 113 0.43 0.72 14.59
N ILE A 114 -0.64 0.38 15.32
CA ILE A 114 -1.34 -0.90 15.16
C ILE A 114 -1.85 -1.07 13.72
N GLU A 115 -2.36 0.01 13.11
CA GLU A 115 -2.83 -0.02 11.73
C GLU A 115 -1.71 -0.33 10.73
N GLU A 116 -0.55 0.28 10.93
CA GLU A 116 0.62 0.02 10.08
C GLU A 116 1.06 -1.45 10.18
N GLU A 117 1.14 -1.99 11.39
CA GLU A 117 1.47 -3.40 11.63
C GLU A 117 0.49 -4.35 10.93
N ARG A 118 -0.81 -4.06 11.05
CA ARG A 118 -1.88 -4.83 10.39
C ARG A 118 -1.83 -4.74 8.87
N ARG A 119 -1.54 -3.55 8.33
CA ARG A 119 -1.37 -3.33 6.90
C ARG A 119 -0.21 -4.15 6.34
N VAL A 120 0.94 -4.11 7.01
CA VAL A 120 2.12 -4.91 6.62
C VAL A 120 1.79 -6.40 6.64
N LEU A 121 1.11 -6.88 7.69
CA LEU A 121 0.71 -8.28 7.79
C LEU A 121 -0.19 -8.73 6.63
N VAL A 122 -1.28 -8.00 6.37
CA VAL A 122 -2.26 -8.37 5.33
C VAL A 122 -1.64 -8.30 3.94
N THR A 123 -0.86 -7.25 3.66
CA THR A 123 -0.17 -7.10 2.37
C THR A 123 0.89 -8.18 2.16
N GLY A 124 1.64 -8.55 3.20
CA GLY A 124 2.60 -9.66 3.17
C GLY A 124 1.95 -10.99 2.81
N ILE A 125 0.84 -11.33 3.47
CA ILE A 125 0.09 -12.58 3.19
C ILE A 125 -0.48 -12.60 1.76
N LEU A 126 -1.02 -11.46 1.29
CA LEU A 126 -1.52 -11.34 -0.08
C LEU A 126 -0.40 -11.48 -1.12
N TRP A 127 0.79 -10.98 -0.82
CA TRP A 127 1.98 -11.08 -1.67
C TRP A 127 2.52 -12.52 -1.72
N GLU A 128 2.79 -13.14 -0.57
CA GLU A 128 3.31 -14.51 -0.46
C GLU A 128 2.44 -15.51 -1.23
N ARG A 129 1.11 -15.43 -1.04
CA ARG A 129 0.16 -16.28 -1.78
C ARG A 129 0.06 -15.97 -3.26
N SER A 130 0.59 -14.86 -3.74
CA SER A 130 0.68 -14.54 -5.17
C SER A 130 1.90 -15.18 -5.81
N GLU A 131 3.02 -15.28 -5.10
CA GLU A 131 4.22 -15.98 -5.57
C GLU A 131 4.02 -17.50 -5.65
N ASP A 132 3.28 -18.11 -4.71
CA ASP A 132 2.89 -19.54 -4.72
C ASP A 132 2.19 -20.02 -6.00
N LEU A 133 1.53 -19.09 -6.70
CA LEU A 133 0.86 -19.34 -7.98
C LEU A 133 1.83 -19.21 -9.15
N GLY A 134 2.77 -18.28 -9.10
CA GLY A 134 3.76 -18.06 -10.15
C GLY A 134 4.81 -19.17 -10.26
N VAL A 135 5.24 -19.75 -9.13
CA VAL A 135 6.37 -20.71 -9.10
C VAL A 135 6.01 -22.12 -9.60
N ARG A 136 4.72 -22.50 -9.71
CA ARG A 136 4.30 -23.86 -10.12
C ARG A 136 3.75 -23.99 -11.54
N ASP A 137 3.58 -22.90 -12.28
CA ASP A 137 3.15 -22.96 -13.69
C ASP A 137 4.32 -23.23 -14.68
N GLU A 138 5.56 -23.33 -14.19
CA GLU A 138 6.75 -23.58 -15.03
C GLU A 138 7.03 -25.07 -15.34
N THR A 139 6.15 -25.99 -14.96
CA THR A 139 6.22 -27.37 -15.46
C THR A 139 5.05 -27.65 -16.41
N PRO A 140 5.16 -27.28 -17.70
CA PRO A 140 4.28 -27.84 -18.70
C PRO A 140 4.59 -29.34 -18.77
N SER A 141 3.74 -30.13 -18.13
CA SER A 141 3.65 -31.57 -18.34
C SER A 141 3.61 -31.81 -19.85
N ARG A 142 4.68 -32.43 -20.37
CA ARG A 142 4.79 -32.90 -21.75
C ARG A 142 3.62 -33.84 -22.05
N ARG A 143 2.51 -33.29 -22.50
CA ARG A 143 1.48 -34.05 -23.20
C ARG A 143 2.04 -34.35 -24.59
N SER A 144 2.29 -35.63 -24.81
CA SER A 144 2.75 -36.22 -26.05
C SER A 144 1.91 -35.73 -27.23
N PHE A 145 2.58 -35.17 -28.24
CA PHE A 145 1.97 -34.78 -29.51
C PHE A 145 1.55 -36.02 -30.29
N SER A 146 0.25 -36.15 -30.55
CA SER A 146 -0.24 -36.91 -31.71
C SER A 146 -0.19 -35.99 -32.92
N VAL A 147 0.67 -36.34 -33.88
CA VAL A 147 0.83 -35.63 -35.14
C VAL A 147 -0.32 -36.03 -36.05
N HIS A 148 -1.21 -35.10 -36.40
CA HIS A 148 -1.91 -35.12 -37.69
C HIS A 148 -2.07 -33.69 -38.20
N SER A 149 -1.42 -33.44 -39.33
CA SER A 149 -1.34 -32.16 -40.03
C SER A 149 -2.37 -32.13 -41.14
N THR A 150 -3.20 -31.08 -41.19
CA THR A 150 -3.80 -30.56 -42.45
C THR A 150 -4.11 -29.07 -42.32
N ARG A 151 -3.15 -28.24 -42.76
CA ARG A 151 -3.26 -27.20 -43.81
C ARG A 151 -4.57 -26.40 -43.91
N SER A 152 -4.53 -25.09 -43.58
CA SER A 152 -4.68 -23.98 -44.56
C SER A 152 -4.91 -22.59 -43.91
N SER A 153 -4.14 -21.62 -44.40
CA SER A 153 -4.37 -20.17 -44.59
C SER A 153 -5.37 -19.39 -43.73
N SER A 154 -4.89 -18.32 -43.08
CA SER A 154 -5.30 -16.93 -43.40
C SER A 154 -4.67 -15.94 -42.42
N SER A 155 -3.99 -14.94 -42.98
CA SER A 155 -3.42 -13.77 -42.32
C SER A 155 -4.43 -12.96 -41.50
N ARG A 156 -4.11 -12.65 -40.24
CA ARG A 156 -4.53 -11.41 -39.56
C ARG A 156 -3.43 -10.94 -38.61
N LEU A 157 -2.97 -9.72 -38.85
CA LEU A 157 -2.05 -8.97 -38.01
C LEU A 157 -2.72 -8.68 -36.65
N THR A 158 -2.15 -9.23 -35.58
CA THR A 158 -2.24 -8.65 -34.24
C THR A 158 -0.84 -8.65 -33.68
N SER A 159 -0.26 -7.46 -33.53
CA SER A 159 1.04 -7.22 -32.90
C SER A 159 0.99 -7.59 -31.42
N SER A 160 1.12 -8.88 -31.14
CA SER A 160 1.52 -9.40 -29.83
C SER A 160 3.00 -9.75 -29.95
N SER A 161 3.85 -8.88 -29.41
CA SER A 161 5.29 -9.11 -29.37
C SER A 161 5.59 -10.28 -28.42
N THR A 162 5.45 -11.50 -28.91
CA THR A 162 6.02 -12.70 -28.30
C THR A 162 7.53 -12.61 -28.43
N ILE A 163 8.17 -12.06 -27.41
CA ILE A 163 9.62 -12.15 -27.27
C ILE A 163 9.93 -13.65 -27.20
N SER A 164 10.58 -14.17 -28.25
CA SER A 164 10.93 -15.59 -28.33
C SER A 164 11.86 -15.94 -27.17
N LEU A 165 11.79 -17.19 -26.69
CA LEU A 165 12.69 -17.69 -25.64
C LEU A 165 14.17 -17.43 -25.99
N ALA A 166 14.52 -17.51 -27.28
CA ALA A 166 15.84 -17.16 -27.78
C ALA A 166 16.21 -15.69 -27.55
N ALA A 167 15.25 -14.75 -27.65
CA ALA A 167 15.48 -13.33 -27.35
C ALA A 167 15.59 -13.06 -25.83
N VAL A 168 14.89 -13.83 -24.99
CA VAL A 168 15.07 -13.77 -23.52
C VAL A 168 16.44 -14.33 -23.13
N GLN A 169 16.83 -15.48 -23.69
CA GLN A 169 18.14 -16.09 -23.47
C GLN A 169 19.28 -15.18 -23.96
N ALA A 170 19.15 -14.58 -25.14
CA ALA A 170 20.13 -13.63 -25.65
C ALA A 170 20.29 -12.38 -24.76
N ARG A 171 19.19 -11.90 -24.13
CA ARG A 171 19.27 -10.78 -23.17
C ARG A 171 19.94 -11.20 -21.87
N ALA A 172 19.61 -12.37 -21.33
CA ALA A 172 20.24 -12.91 -20.13
C ALA A 172 21.75 -13.15 -20.34
N GLU A 173 22.14 -13.68 -21.49
CA GLU A 173 23.55 -13.88 -21.85
C GLU A 173 24.28 -12.54 -22.04
N ALA A 174 23.63 -11.54 -22.64
CA ALA A 174 24.21 -10.21 -22.78
C ALA A 174 24.40 -9.49 -21.43
N GLU A 175 23.48 -9.66 -20.48
CA GLU A 175 23.63 -9.13 -19.12
C GLU A 175 24.71 -9.86 -18.32
N ALA A 176 24.79 -11.19 -18.44
CA ALA A 176 25.88 -11.98 -17.84
C ALA A 176 27.26 -11.63 -18.44
N ALA A 177 27.33 -11.30 -19.73
CA ALA A 177 28.56 -10.84 -20.36
C ALA A 177 28.97 -9.45 -19.84
N LYS A 178 28.01 -8.55 -19.61
CA LYS A 178 28.28 -7.21 -19.03
C LYS A 178 28.79 -7.31 -17.60
N THR A 179 28.20 -8.15 -16.76
CA THR A 179 28.67 -8.33 -15.37
C THR A 179 30.05 -8.97 -15.32
N ARG A 180 30.34 -9.96 -16.18
CA ARG A 180 31.69 -10.53 -16.31
C ARG A 180 32.70 -9.50 -16.80
N ALA A 181 32.33 -8.65 -17.76
CA ALA A 181 33.20 -7.57 -18.23
C ALA A 181 33.45 -6.49 -17.17
N HIS A 182 32.45 -6.19 -16.33
CA HIS A 182 32.60 -5.27 -15.19
C HIS A 182 33.57 -5.82 -14.15
N PHE A 183 33.35 -7.07 -13.72
CA PHE A 183 34.24 -7.75 -12.77
C PHE A 183 35.67 -7.89 -13.30
N GLY A 184 35.85 -8.20 -14.59
CA GLY A 184 37.18 -8.26 -15.20
C GLY A 184 37.89 -6.90 -15.24
N ARG A 185 37.16 -5.79 -15.39
CA ARG A 185 37.74 -4.43 -15.30
C ARG A 185 38.09 -4.06 -13.86
N GLU A 186 37.27 -4.44 -12.89
CA GLU A 186 37.57 -4.22 -11.47
C GLU A 186 38.76 -5.06 -10.99
N GLU A 187 38.87 -6.33 -11.42
CA GLU A 187 40.04 -7.16 -11.14
C GLU A 187 41.31 -6.63 -11.80
N ALA A 188 41.23 -6.07 -13.01
CA ALA A 188 42.37 -5.47 -13.69
C ALA A 188 42.81 -4.15 -13.02
N ALA A 189 41.87 -3.38 -12.47
CA ALA A 189 42.16 -2.16 -11.72
C ALA A 189 42.75 -2.44 -10.32
N MET A 190 42.48 -3.61 -9.74
CA MET A 190 43.02 -4.05 -8.44
C MET A 190 44.35 -4.81 -8.54
N LYS A 191 44.81 -5.12 -9.76
CA LYS A 191 46.10 -5.80 -10.05
C LYS A 191 47.16 -4.86 -10.64
N LEU A 192 46.89 -3.55 -10.68
CA LEU A 192 47.85 -2.46 -10.89
C LEU A 192 48.18 -1.80 -9.55
#